data_AF-A0A2J8WPW2-F1
#
_entry.id   AF-A0A2J8WPW2-F1
#
_cell.length_a   1.000
_cell.length_b   1.000
_cell.length_c   1.000
_cell.angle_alpha   90.00
_cell.angle_beta   90.00
_cell.angle_gamma   90.00
#
_symmetry.space_group_name_H-M   'P 1'
#
loop_
_entity.id
_entity.type
_entity.pdbx_description
1 polymer ?
#
loop_
_entity_poly.entity_id
_entity_poly.type
_entity_poly.pdbx_seq_one_letter_code
_entity_poly.pdbx_strand_id
1 'polypeptide(L)'
;NMSTKKLCIVGGILLVFQIIAFLVGGLIGENAEVSMDVSLAYRDDAFAEWTEMAHERVPRKLKCTFTSPKTPEHEGRYYECDVLPFMEIGSVAHKFYLLNIRLPVNEKKKINVGIGEIKDIRLVGIHQNGGFTKVWFAMKTFLTPSIFIIMVWYWRRITMMSRPPVLLEKVIFALGISMTFINIPVEWFSIGFDWTWML
;
A
#
# COMPACT_ATOMS: atom_id res chain seq x y z
N ASN A 1 -42.04 -14.26 -44.50
CA ASN A 1 -42.02 -15.74 -44.43
C ASN A 1 -40.57 -16.20 -44.33
N MET A 2 -40.02 -16.27 -43.11
CA MET A 2 -38.63 -16.67 -42.90
C MET A 2 -38.59 -18.20 -42.92
N SER A 3 -38.04 -18.77 -44.00
CA SER A 3 -37.95 -20.23 -44.18
C SER A 3 -37.27 -20.87 -42.96
N THR A 4 -37.80 -22.01 -42.49
CA THR A 4 -37.29 -22.79 -41.35
C THR A 4 -35.78 -23.03 -41.42
N LYS A 5 -35.22 -23.18 -42.64
CA LYS A 5 -33.77 -23.26 -42.86
C LYS A 5 -33.00 -22.02 -42.41
N LYS A 6 -33.52 -20.81 -42.66
CA LYS A 6 -32.87 -19.55 -42.25
C LYS A 6 -32.92 -19.36 -40.73
N LEU A 7 -34.01 -19.80 -40.08
CA LEU A 7 -34.14 -19.74 -38.63
C LEU A 7 -33.12 -20.66 -37.92
N CYS A 8 -32.93 -21.89 -38.42
CA CYS A 8 -31.93 -22.82 -37.86
C CYS A 8 -30.49 -22.32 -38.05
N ILE A 9 -30.18 -21.71 -39.19
CA ILE A 9 -28.84 -21.15 -39.45
C ILE A 9 -28.57 -19.96 -38.53
N VAL A 10 -29.53 -19.03 -38.39
CA VAL A 10 -29.38 -17.86 -37.50
C VAL A 10 -29.29 -18.29 -36.03
N GLY A 11 -30.12 -19.26 -35.60
CA GLY A 11 -30.06 -19.82 -34.25
C GLY A 11 -28.74 -20.52 -33.94
N GLY A 12 -28.20 -21.29 -34.90
CA GLY A 12 -26.89 -21.93 -34.78
C GLY A 12 -25.75 -20.92 -34.69
N ILE A 13 -25.77 -19.86 -35.50
CA ILE A 13 -24.77 -18.78 -35.44
C ILE A 13 -24.83 -18.07 -34.09
N LEU A 14 -26.02 -17.75 -33.58
CA LEU A 14 -26.18 -17.10 -32.28
C LEU A 14 -25.66 -17.97 -31.13
N LEU A 15 -25.93 -19.28 -31.15
CA LEU A 15 -25.42 -20.23 -30.16
C LEU A 15 -23.89 -20.31 -30.16
N VAL A 16 -23.29 -20.41 -31.35
CA VAL A 16 -21.82 -20.40 -31.49
C VAL A 16 -21.24 -19.09 -30.99
N PHE A 17 -21.86 -17.96 -31.34
CA PHE A 17 -21.41 -16.64 -30.88
C PHE A 17 -21.50 -16.50 -29.36
N GLN A 18 -22.55 -17.07 -28.75
CA GLN A 18 -22.77 -17.05 -27.32
C GLN A 18 -21.77 -17.93 -26.57
N ILE A 19 -21.42 -19.10 -27.12
CA ILE A 19 -20.37 -19.98 -26.59
C ILE A 19 -19.00 -19.29 -26.67
N ILE A 20 -18.68 -18.65 -27.80
CA ILE A 20 -17.41 -17.94 -27.98
C ILE A 20 -17.32 -16.75 -27.02
N ALA A 21 -18.40 -15.96 -26.88
CA ALA A 21 -18.44 -14.84 -25.95
C ALA A 21 -18.25 -15.29 -24.50
N PHE A 22 -18.81 -16.45 -24.13
CA PHE A 22 -18.64 -17.03 -22.80
C PHE A 22 -17.20 -17.48 -22.54
N LEU A 23 -16.56 -18.15 -23.51
CA LEU A 23 -15.16 -18.58 -23.43
C LEU A 23 -14.18 -17.39 -23.35
N VAL A 24 -14.48 -16.29 -24.05
CA VAL A 24 -13.64 -15.09 -24.05
C VAL A 24 -13.87 -14.23 -22.80
N GLY A 25 -15.08 -14.21 -22.24
CA GLY A 25 -15.44 -13.37 -21.09
C GLY A 25 -14.67 -13.68 -19.79
N GLY A 26 -14.13 -14.90 -19.65
CA GLY A 26 -13.29 -15.28 -18.50
C GLY A 26 -11.82 -14.83 -18.59
N LEU A 27 -11.39 -14.31 -19.74
CA LEU A 27 -10.03 -13.83 -19.94
C LEU A 27 -9.89 -12.39 -19.45
N ILE A 28 -8.80 -12.14 -18.70
CA ILE A 28 -8.40 -10.78 -18.34
C ILE A 28 -8.04 -10.04 -19.63
N GLY A 29 -8.65 -8.88 -19.86
CA GLY A 29 -8.36 -8.03 -21.00
C GLY A 29 -6.91 -7.51 -20.99
N GLU A 30 -6.33 -7.27 -22.16
CA GLU A 30 -5.04 -6.59 -22.27
C GLU A 30 -5.15 -5.20 -21.61
N ASN A 31 -4.32 -4.94 -20.58
CA ASN A 31 -4.37 -3.74 -19.73
C ASN A 31 -5.62 -3.59 -18.84
N ALA A 32 -6.09 -4.68 -18.22
CA ALA A 32 -7.14 -4.61 -17.22
C ALA A 32 -6.79 -3.68 -16.05
N GLU A 33 -7.73 -2.82 -15.67
CA GLU A 33 -7.60 -1.91 -14.54
C GLU A 33 -8.75 -2.16 -13.56
N VAL A 34 -8.40 -2.43 -12.30
CA VAL A 34 -9.35 -2.56 -11.21
C VAL A 34 -9.48 -1.23 -10.49
N SER A 35 -10.70 -0.70 -10.43
CA SER A 35 -11.08 0.49 -9.69
C SER A 35 -11.77 0.08 -8.40
N MET A 36 -11.08 0.24 -7.27
CA MET A 36 -11.61 -0.06 -5.94
C MET A 36 -12.19 1.21 -5.31
N ASP A 37 -13.42 1.14 -4.84
CA ASP A 37 -14.07 2.17 -4.02
C ASP A 37 -13.80 1.81 -2.56
N VAL A 38 -12.91 2.55 -1.91
CA VAL A 38 -12.31 2.18 -0.62
C VAL A 38 -12.69 3.19 0.44
N SER A 39 -13.27 2.73 1.55
CA SER A 39 -13.50 3.53 2.75
C SER A 39 -12.70 2.97 3.91
N LEU A 40 -11.91 3.83 4.56
CA LEU A 40 -11.19 3.54 5.80
C LEU A 40 -11.82 4.32 6.95
N ALA A 41 -12.15 3.63 8.03
CA ALA A 41 -12.68 4.23 9.25
C ALA A 41 -11.91 3.74 10.48
N TYR A 42 -11.94 4.51 11.57
CA TYR A 42 -11.37 4.12 12.86
C TYR A 42 -12.36 4.22 14.00
N ARG A 43 -12.01 3.58 15.11
CA ARG A 43 -12.58 3.81 16.44
C ARG A 43 -11.63 3.33 17.53
N ASP A 44 -11.79 3.86 18.73
CA ASP A 44 -10.99 3.48 19.91
C ASP A 44 -11.75 2.63 20.93
N ASP A 45 -13.08 2.72 20.95
CA ASP A 45 -13.96 1.90 21.78
C ASP A 45 -14.73 0.90 20.89
N ALA A 46 -14.88 -0.33 21.37
CA ALA A 46 -15.52 -1.43 20.65
C ALA A 46 -17.02 -1.20 20.41
N PHE A 47 -17.67 -0.37 21.23
CA PHE A 47 -19.09 -0.05 21.12
C PHE A 47 -19.37 1.36 20.59
N ALA A 48 -18.34 2.12 20.22
CA ALA A 48 -18.50 3.44 19.62
C ALA A 48 -18.78 3.35 18.11
N GLU A 49 -19.33 4.45 17.58
CA GLU A 49 -19.52 4.64 16.13
C GLU A 49 -18.18 4.79 15.41
N TRP A 50 -18.17 4.40 14.14
CA TRP A 50 -17.00 4.50 13.27
C TRP A 50 -16.85 5.92 12.73
N THR A 51 -15.64 6.47 12.78
CA THR A 51 -15.32 7.76 12.14
C THR A 51 -14.54 7.52 10.86
N GLU A 52 -15.03 8.06 9.75
CA GLU A 52 -14.38 7.91 8.44
C GLU A 52 -13.10 8.75 8.37
N MET A 53 -11.99 8.13 7.94
CA MET A 53 -10.71 8.79 7.69
C MET A 53 -10.58 9.27 6.26
N ALA A 54 -10.88 8.36 5.34
CA ALA A 54 -10.64 8.53 3.93
C ALA A 54 -11.62 7.65 3.15
N HIS A 55 -12.22 8.24 2.13
CA HIS A 55 -13.03 7.53 1.15
C HIS A 55 -12.57 7.96 -0.22
N GLU A 56 -11.96 7.04 -0.96
CA GLU A 56 -11.40 7.35 -2.27
C GLU A 56 -11.50 6.17 -3.23
N ARG A 57 -11.57 6.52 -4.52
CA ARG A 57 -11.50 5.53 -5.59
C ARG A 57 -10.07 5.31 -6.02
N VAL A 58 -9.58 4.10 -5.81
CA VAL A 58 -8.19 3.69 -6.04
C VAL A 58 -8.09 2.82 -7.30
N PRO A 59 -7.70 3.40 -8.45
CA PRO A 59 -7.42 2.63 -9.65
C PRO A 59 -6.06 1.92 -9.57
N ARG A 60 -6.01 0.64 -9.96
CA ARG A 60 -4.79 -0.17 -10.04
C ARG A 60 -4.79 -1.02 -11.29
N LYS A 61 -3.65 -1.07 -11.97
CA LYS A 61 -3.45 -1.94 -13.14
C LYS A 61 -3.20 -3.37 -12.70
N LEU A 62 -3.90 -4.32 -13.29
CA LEU A 62 -3.72 -5.74 -13.04
C LEU A 62 -2.63 -6.28 -13.97
N LYS A 63 -1.55 -6.77 -13.37
CA LYS A 63 -0.50 -7.53 -14.06
C LYS A 63 -0.62 -8.98 -13.64
N CYS A 64 -1.37 -9.73 -14.43
CA CYS A 64 -1.70 -11.12 -14.15
C CYS A 64 -1.27 -11.98 -15.33
N THR A 65 -0.59 -13.08 -15.04
CA THR A 65 -0.18 -14.07 -16.02
C THR A 65 -0.87 -15.41 -15.72
N PHE A 66 -1.24 -16.12 -16.78
CA PHE A 66 -1.80 -17.46 -16.67
C PHE A 66 -0.78 -18.43 -17.25
N THR A 67 -0.03 -19.09 -16.36
CA THR A 67 1.08 -19.99 -16.73
C THR A 67 0.57 -21.34 -17.26
N SER A 68 -0.64 -21.74 -16.89
CA SER A 68 -1.26 -22.99 -17.32
C SER A 68 -1.76 -22.89 -18.78
N PRO A 69 -1.78 -24.00 -19.54
CA PRO A 69 -2.44 -24.04 -20.84
C PRO A 69 -3.91 -23.61 -20.73
N LYS A 70 -4.39 -22.83 -21.72
CA LYS A 70 -5.79 -22.37 -21.82
C LYS A 70 -6.70 -23.50 -22.36
N THR A 71 -6.70 -24.63 -21.68
CA THR A 71 -7.55 -25.79 -21.97
C THR A 71 -8.70 -25.86 -20.96
N PRO A 72 -9.86 -26.45 -21.33
CA PRO A 72 -11.00 -26.59 -20.42
C PRO A 72 -10.66 -27.39 -19.15
N GLU A 73 -9.66 -28.27 -19.21
CA GLU A 73 -9.14 -29.03 -18.05
C GLU A 73 -8.49 -28.14 -16.98
N HIS A 74 -8.15 -26.89 -17.30
CA HIS A 74 -7.48 -25.95 -16.43
C HIS A 74 -8.31 -24.72 -16.12
N GLU A 75 -9.61 -24.74 -16.47
CA GLU A 75 -10.57 -23.75 -16.00
C GLU A 75 -10.67 -23.75 -14.47
N GLY A 76 -10.81 -22.56 -13.88
CA GLY A 76 -10.89 -22.37 -12.44
C GLY A 76 -9.54 -22.30 -11.71
N ARG A 77 -8.40 -22.49 -12.39
CA ARG A 77 -7.09 -22.17 -11.78
C ARG A 77 -6.93 -20.67 -11.58
N TYR A 78 -6.20 -20.29 -10.53
CA TYR A 78 -5.88 -18.90 -10.26
C TYR A 78 -4.86 -18.34 -11.24
N TYR A 79 -5.04 -17.05 -11.58
CA TYR A 79 -4.00 -16.26 -12.22
C TYR A 79 -2.88 -15.96 -11.22
N GLU A 80 -1.65 -15.90 -11.73
CA GLU A 80 -0.49 -15.46 -10.98
C GLU A 80 -0.32 -13.96 -11.22
N CYS A 81 -0.69 -13.15 -10.24
CA CYS A 81 -0.68 -11.68 -10.33
C CYS A 81 0.38 -11.06 -9.41
N ASP A 82 0.93 -9.93 -9.84
CA ASP A 82 1.76 -9.08 -8.99
C ASP A 82 0.95 -8.50 -7.82
N VAL A 83 1.61 -8.29 -6.68
CA VAL A 83 1.00 -7.64 -5.51
C VAL A 83 0.74 -6.16 -5.83
N LEU A 84 -0.47 -5.69 -5.54
CA LEU A 84 -0.86 -4.31 -5.75
C LEU A 84 -0.56 -3.46 -4.51
N PRO A 85 0.20 -2.35 -4.62
CA PRO A 85 0.36 -1.42 -3.51
C PRO A 85 -0.98 -0.74 -3.22
N PHE A 86 -1.49 -0.94 -2.01
CA PHE A 86 -2.84 -0.49 -1.65
C PHE A 86 -2.80 0.87 -0.96
N MET A 87 -2.36 0.90 0.31
CA MET A 87 -2.25 2.13 1.09
C MET A 87 -1.14 2.00 2.15
N GLU A 88 -0.65 3.15 2.61
CA GLU A 88 0.30 3.30 3.71
C GLU A 88 -0.19 4.45 4.59
N ILE A 89 -0.28 4.20 5.90
CA ILE A 89 -0.65 5.22 6.89
C ILE A 89 0.60 5.54 7.72
N GLY A 90 0.86 6.84 7.90
CA GLY A 90 2.08 7.33 8.56
C GLY A 90 2.13 7.08 10.07
N SER A 91 0.97 6.83 10.69
CA SER A 91 0.78 6.68 12.13
C SER A 91 -0.36 5.70 12.42
N VAL A 92 -0.20 4.94 13.49
CA VAL A 92 -1.25 4.06 14.03
C VAL A 92 -1.82 4.72 15.28
N ALA A 93 -2.70 5.69 15.07
CA ALA A 93 -3.26 6.52 16.14
C ALA A 93 -4.39 5.83 16.93
N HIS A 94 -5.16 4.96 16.27
CA HIS A 94 -6.36 4.36 16.84
C HIS A 94 -6.22 2.86 17.06
N LYS A 95 -7.06 2.29 17.92
CA LYS A 95 -7.00 0.86 18.27
C LYS A 95 -7.60 -0.03 17.20
N PHE A 96 -8.69 0.40 16.58
CA PHE A 96 -9.43 -0.40 15.61
C PHE A 96 -9.60 0.35 14.30
N TYR A 97 -9.39 -0.35 13.20
CA TYR A 97 -9.59 0.15 11.84
C TYR A 97 -10.54 -0.78 11.09
N LEU A 98 -11.49 -0.19 10.37
CA LEU A 98 -12.38 -0.87 9.45
C LEU A 98 -12.05 -0.43 8.03
N LEU A 99 -11.76 -1.41 7.18
CA LEU A 99 -11.48 -1.19 5.77
C LEU A 99 -12.57 -1.87 4.95
N ASN A 100 -13.33 -1.06 4.21
CA ASN A 100 -14.34 -1.53 3.27
C ASN A 100 -13.83 -1.34 1.85
N ILE A 101 -13.82 -2.43 1.07
CA ILE A 101 -13.42 -2.42 -0.33
C ILE A 101 -14.63 -2.83 -1.17
N ARG A 102 -15.02 -1.97 -2.12
CA ARG A 102 -16.10 -2.24 -3.08
C ARG A 102 -15.57 -2.18 -4.51
N LEU A 103 -16.02 -3.09 -5.35
CA LEU A 103 -15.69 -3.14 -6.78
C LEU A 103 -16.92 -2.78 -7.63
N PRO A 104 -17.19 -1.50 -7.89
CA PRO A 104 -18.35 -1.10 -8.69
C PRO A 104 -18.12 -1.43 -10.17
N VAL A 105 -19.08 -2.08 -10.82
CA VAL A 105 -19.03 -2.36 -12.27
C VAL A 105 -19.83 -1.33 -13.05
N ASN A 106 -19.27 -0.84 -14.16
CA ASN A 106 -19.98 0.06 -15.06
C ASN A 106 -19.56 -0.15 -16.51
N GLU A 107 -20.41 -0.79 -17.31
CA GLU A 107 -20.14 -1.08 -18.73
C GLU A 107 -20.02 0.18 -19.59
N LYS A 108 -20.88 1.18 -19.35
CA LYS A 108 -20.87 2.43 -20.13
C LYS A 108 -19.57 3.21 -19.98
N LYS A 109 -19.01 3.20 -18.77
CA LYS A 109 -17.75 3.88 -18.42
C LYS A 109 -16.54 2.94 -18.46
N LYS A 110 -16.71 1.68 -18.86
CA LYS A 110 -15.68 0.63 -18.84
C LYS A 110 -14.95 0.50 -17.48
N ILE A 111 -15.67 0.63 -16.37
CA ILE A 111 -15.12 0.48 -15.02
C ILE A 111 -15.28 -0.97 -14.58
N ASN A 112 -14.17 -1.61 -14.18
CA ASN A 112 -14.13 -3.01 -13.74
C ASN A 112 -14.73 -4.00 -14.75
N VAL A 113 -14.55 -3.73 -16.05
CA VAL A 113 -14.98 -4.62 -17.14
C VAL A 113 -13.76 -5.39 -17.65
N GLY A 114 -13.88 -6.71 -17.77
CA GLY A 114 -12.79 -7.56 -18.29
C GLY A 114 -11.60 -7.71 -17.34
N ILE A 115 -11.82 -7.55 -16.03
CA ILE A 115 -10.81 -7.74 -14.98
C ILE A 115 -10.63 -9.22 -14.56
N GLY A 116 -11.30 -10.14 -15.25
CA GLY A 116 -11.35 -11.57 -14.93
C GLY A 116 -12.35 -11.91 -13.82
N GLU A 117 -12.38 -13.19 -13.43
CA GLU A 117 -13.21 -13.66 -12.33
C GLU A 117 -12.43 -13.59 -11.00
N ILE A 118 -12.83 -12.65 -10.14
CA ILE A 118 -12.23 -12.48 -8.80
C ILE A 118 -12.97 -13.40 -7.82
N LYS A 119 -12.23 -14.29 -7.16
CA LYS A 119 -12.76 -15.14 -6.08
C LYS A 119 -12.63 -14.45 -4.73
N ASP A 120 -11.38 -14.20 -4.32
CA ASP A 120 -11.04 -13.60 -3.03
C ASP A 120 -10.00 -12.49 -3.21
N ILE A 121 -10.00 -11.54 -2.27
CA ILE A 121 -8.98 -10.49 -2.17
C ILE A 121 -8.25 -10.71 -0.84
N ARG A 122 -6.91 -10.79 -0.91
CA ARG A 122 -6.05 -10.91 0.27
C ARG A 122 -5.39 -9.57 0.57
N LEU A 123 -5.30 -9.23 1.85
CA LEU A 123 -4.63 -8.02 2.32
C LEU A 123 -3.59 -8.41 3.37
N VAL A 124 -2.41 -7.81 3.27
CA VAL A 124 -1.32 -8.01 4.23
C VAL A 124 -1.09 -6.69 4.96
N GLY A 125 -1.31 -6.68 6.27
CA GLY A 125 -0.98 -5.54 7.13
C GLY A 125 0.48 -5.64 7.56
N ILE A 126 1.28 -4.63 7.21
CA ILE A 126 2.68 -4.52 7.63
C ILE A 126 2.75 -3.36 8.61
N HIS A 127 3.29 -3.62 9.81
CA HIS A 127 3.52 -2.59 10.81
C HIS A 127 4.83 -2.89 11.54
N GLN A 128 5.49 -1.85 12.05
CA GLN A 128 6.66 -2.04 12.89
C GLN A 128 6.25 -2.76 14.17
N ASN A 129 7.00 -3.79 14.55
CA ASN A 129 6.68 -4.56 15.75
C ASN A 129 6.81 -3.66 17.00
N GLY A 130 5.81 -3.65 17.87
CA GLY A 130 5.80 -2.80 19.06
C GLY A 130 6.98 -3.06 20.00
N GLY A 131 7.43 -4.31 20.11
CA GLY A 131 8.62 -4.66 20.90
C GLY A 131 9.90 -4.05 20.32
N PHE A 132 10.07 -4.11 19.01
CA PHE A 132 11.20 -3.49 18.33
C PHE A 132 11.18 -1.97 18.46
N THR A 133 10.01 -1.34 18.32
CA THR A 133 9.83 0.11 18.49
C THR A 133 10.25 0.59 19.88
N LYS A 134 9.90 -0.15 20.94
CA LYS A 134 10.33 0.18 22.31
C LYS A 134 11.85 0.14 22.48
N VAL A 135 12.49 -0.90 21.96
CA VAL A 135 13.96 -1.03 22.02
C VAL A 135 14.63 0.08 21.22
N TRP A 136 14.09 0.39 20.04
CA TRP A 136 14.56 1.49 19.19
C TRP A 136 14.48 2.85 19.89
N PHE A 137 13.35 3.15 20.53
CA PHE A 137 13.18 4.39 21.28
C PHE A 137 14.11 4.47 22.48
N ALA A 138 14.29 3.38 23.22
CA ALA A 138 15.26 3.33 24.32
C ALA A 138 16.69 3.58 23.83
N MET A 139 17.08 2.97 22.70
CA MET A 139 18.39 3.16 22.09
C MET A 139 18.62 4.63 21.70
N LYS A 140 17.68 5.24 20.97
CA LYS A 140 17.76 6.66 20.59
C LYS A 140 17.82 7.60 21.79
N THR A 141 17.01 7.33 22.82
CA THR A 141 16.96 8.13 24.05
C THR A 141 18.27 8.06 24.83
N PHE A 142 18.94 6.91 24.85
CA PHE A 142 20.23 6.74 25.51
C PHE A 142 21.41 7.31 24.70
N LEU A 143 21.39 7.13 23.37
CA LEU A 143 22.47 7.59 22.49
C LEU A 143 22.48 9.11 22.32
N THR A 144 21.31 9.75 22.21
CA THR A 144 21.19 11.21 21.99
C THR A 144 21.99 12.06 22.97
N PRO A 145 21.82 11.94 24.31
CA PRO A 145 22.58 12.76 25.25
C PRO A 145 24.08 12.47 25.16
N SER A 146 24.46 11.20 24.95
CA SER A 146 25.86 10.79 24.83
C SER A 146 26.55 11.44 23.62
N ILE A 147 25.90 11.38 22.45
CA ILE A 147 26.40 11.99 21.19
C ILE A 147 26.39 13.52 21.29
N PHE A 148 25.36 14.11 21.92
CA PHE A 148 25.28 15.55 22.11
C PHE A 148 26.41 16.07 23.01
N ILE A 149 26.69 15.39 24.13
CA ILE A 149 27.77 15.77 25.06
C ILE A 149 29.13 15.71 24.37
N ILE A 150 29.44 14.64 23.62
CA ILE A 150 30.72 14.53 22.93
C ILE A 150 30.85 15.56 21.80
N MET A 151 29.75 15.90 21.10
CA MET A 151 29.73 16.94 20.08
C MET A 151 30.02 18.33 20.68
N VAL A 152 29.37 18.69 21.79
CA VAL A 152 29.60 19.95 22.51
C VAL A 152 31.04 19.99 23.04
N TRP A 153 31.54 18.90 23.61
CA TRP A 153 32.92 18.79 24.07
C TRP A 153 33.92 18.97 22.91
N TYR A 154 33.68 18.31 21.78
CA TYR A 154 34.52 18.37 20.58
C TYR A 154 34.63 19.80 20.05
N TRP A 155 33.49 20.48 19.90
CA TRP A 155 33.47 21.87 19.44
C TRP A 155 34.16 22.81 20.42
N ARG A 156 33.88 22.67 21.73
CA ARG A 156 34.52 23.46 22.78
C ARG A 156 36.04 23.31 22.75
N ARG A 157 36.56 22.09 22.55
CA ARG A 157 38.00 21.83 22.45
C ARG A 157 38.63 22.50 21.24
N ILE A 158 37.96 22.49 20.09
CA ILE A 158 38.44 23.16 18.87
C ILE A 158 38.52 24.66 19.06
N THR A 159 37.48 25.28 19.63
CA THR A 159 37.41 26.74 19.81
C THR A 159 38.38 27.30 20.85
N MET A 160 38.98 26.46 21.71
CA MET A 160 40.00 26.89 22.68
C MET A 160 41.41 26.97 22.09
N MET A 161 41.63 26.50 20.86
CA MET A 161 42.91 26.64 20.18
C MET A 161 43.04 28.04 19.56
N SER A 162 44.27 28.55 19.45
CA SER A 162 44.55 29.86 18.84
C SER A 162 44.36 29.88 17.31
N ARG A 163 44.30 28.71 16.66
CA ARG A 163 44.10 28.55 15.21
C ARG A 163 42.60 28.47 14.85
N PRO A 164 42.18 28.93 13.66
CA PRO A 164 40.82 28.70 13.18
C PRO A 164 40.58 27.21 12.86
N PRO A 165 39.33 26.72 12.93
CA PRO A 165 39.00 25.33 12.64
C PRO A 165 39.28 24.95 11.18
N VAL A 166 39.93 23.81 10.96
CA VAL A 166 40.21 23.30 9.61
C VAL A 166 38.96 22.68 8.98
N LEU A 167 38.97 22.49 7.65
CA LEU A 167 37.82 21.95 6.92
C LEU A 167 37.36 20.59 7.46
N LEU A 168 38.30 19.70 7.78
CA LEU A 168 37.99 18.36 8.30
C LEU A 168 37.28 18.43 9.66
N GLU A 169 37.69 19.33 10.55
CA GLU A 169 37.06 19.54 11.86
C GLU A 169 35.61 20.02 11.71
N LYS A 170 35.37 20.91 10.73
CA LYS A 170 34.01 21.39 10.40
C LYS A 170 33.13 20.28 9.81
N VAL A 171 33.69 19.41 8.97
CA VAL A 171 32.95 18.27 8.40
C VAL A 171 32.60 17.25 9.48
N ILE A 172 33.52 16.94 10.39
CA ILE A 172 33.25 16.05 11.53
C ILE A 172 32.18 16.65 12.44
N PHE A 173 32.23 17.96 12.70
CA PHE A 173 31.19 18.65 13.47
C PHE A 173 29.83 18.58 12.77
N ALA A 174 29.76 18.82 11.47
CA ALA A 174 28.53 18.69 10.68
C ALA A 174 27.97 17.26 10.71
N LEU A 175 28.84 16.24 10.61
CA LEU A 175 28.45 14.84 10.75
C LEU A 175 27.87 14.55 12.15
N GLY A 176 28.48 15.11 13.20
CA GLY A 176 27.99 15.02 14.58
C GLY A 176 26.61 15.65 14.75
N ILE A 177 26.35 16.80 14.11
CA ILE A 177 25.03 17.44 14.10
C ILE A 177 24.01 16.53 13.40
N SER A 178 24.32 16.03 12.20
CA SER A 178 23.42 15.14 11.46
C SER A 178 23.10 13.86 12.23
N MET A 179 24.12 13.24 12.86
CA MET A 179 23.93 12.05 13.69
C MET A 179 23.11 12.35 14.95
N THR A 180 23.32 13.52 15.57
CA THR A 180 22.49 13.95 16.71
C THR A 180 21.04 14.10 16.26
N PHE A 181 20.78 14.79 15.14
CA PHE A 181 19.44 15.04 14.60
C PHE A 181 18.66 13.74 14.33
N ILE A 182 19.28 12.74 13.71
CA ILE A 182 18.65 11.44 13.44
C ILE A 182 18.30 10.69 14.74
N ASN A 183 19.11 10.85 15.79
CA ASN A 183 18.90 10.15 17.05
C ASN A 183 17.93 10.86 17.99
N ILE A 184 17.60 12.13 17.78
CA ILE A 184 16.60 12.84 18.59
C ILE A 184 15.32 11.99 18.55
N PRO A 185 14.82 11.54 19.71
CA PRO A 185 13.70 10.60 19.75
C PRO A 185 12.38 11.38 19.65
N VAL A 186 12.17 12.10 18.54
CA VAL A 186 10.96 12.87 18.25
C VAL A 186 9.72 11.97 18.14
N GLU A 187 9.93 10.70 17.82
CA GLU A 187 8.88 9.70 17.69
C GLU A 187 8.21 9.36 19.03
N TRP A 188 8.79 9.75 20.18
CA TRP A 188 8.06 9.69 21.45
C TRP A 188 6.75 10.48 21.42
N PHE A 189 6.72 11.58 20.67
CA PHE A 189 5.51 12.39 20.56
C PHE A 189 4.40 11.69 19.77
N SER A 190 4.73 10.75 18.88
CA SER A 190 3.72 10.02 18.11
C SER A 190 2.94 8.99 18.93
N ILE A 191 3.37 8.70 20.15
CA ILE A 191 2.59 7.86 21.09
C ILE A 191 1.40 8.65 21.63
N GLY A 192 1.56 9.96 21.83
CA GLY A 192 0.52 10.82 22.40
C GLY A 192 -0.25 11.65 21.37
N PHE A 193 0.35 11.89 20.20
CA PHE A 193 -0.22 12.70 19.14
C PHE A 193 -0.23 11.95 17.81
N ASP A 194 -1.32 12.07 17.07
CA ASP A 194 -1.41 11.52 15.72
C ASP A 194 -0.71 12.44 14.71
N TRP A 195 0.51 12.07 14.30
CA TRP A 195 1.29 12.79 13.28
C TRP A 195 1.58 11.89 12.08
N THR A 196 0.86 12.12 10.99
CA THR A 196 0.95 11.33 9.74
C THR A 196 2.21 11.59 8.91
N TRP A 197 2.99 12.63 9.22
CA TRP A 197 4.21 13.02 8.51
C TRP A 197 5.50 12.45 9.11
N MET A 198 5.39 11.52 10.06
CA MET A 198 6.56 10.98 10.78
C MET A 198 7.34 9.92 9.97
N LEU A 199 6.78 9.43 8.87
CA LEU A 199 7.43 8.46 7.98
C LEU A 199 8.55 9.09 7.13
#